data_AF-A0A453GQ48-F1
#
_entry.id   AF-A0A453GQ48-F1
#
_cell.length_a   1.000
_cell.length_b   1.000
_cell.length_c   1.000
_cell.angle_alpha   90.00
_cell.angle_beta   90.00
_cell.angle_gamma   90.00
#
_symmetry.space_group_name_H-M   'P 1'
#
loop_
_entity.id
_entity.type
_entity.pdbx_description
1 polymer ?
#
loop_
_entity_poly.entity_id
_entity_poly.type
_entity_poly.pdbx_seq_one_letter_code
_entity_poly.pdbx_strand_id
1 'polypeptide(L)'
;MKFLPSVHLPCHPWMAMVILPLLLLLVPLAAAQWSSCSKSDDYKSNSTYVANLSLLSSTLPKKAASSTTLFATSIMGNFPDIVYALTLCRGDSNASACESRVTTAFQDLLRLCPYKKNAAVYYDPCMLKFSNKNFLATTTVNDPLFIVNTKNFTTNADITQRLLFTLINSMAQLAANSLRRFTTSRLDVGSSPTLYCLMQCMPDLIPHDCESCFQDILNSTLEYLGGKQGGRVLGTRCYMRYEMYPFFQGDPKLRIINLAPHVPTINNTTTPATVYPQSQPPDAAPPPEGKVTVQEHNGM
;
A
#
# COMPACT_ATOMS: atom_id res chain seq x y z
N MET A 1 21.44 -41.28 -42.06
CA MET A 1 20.35 -41.02 -41.08
C MET A 1 20.56 -41.92 -39.88
N LYS A 2 21.03 -41.38 -38.76
CA LYS A 2 21.16 -42.09 -37.47
C LYS A 2 20.12 -41.48 -36.53
N PHE A 3 19.13 -42.28 -36.11
CA PHE A 3 18.12 -41.88 -35.14
C PHE A 3 18.75 -41.89 -33.73
N LEU A 4 18.59 -40.79 -32.99
CA LEU A 4 18.89 -40.71 -31.55
C LEU A 4 17.85 -41.55 -30.78
N PRO A 5 18.26 -42.31 -29.74
CA PRO A 5 17.30 -43.02 -28.90
C PRO A 5 16.60 -42.04 -27.95
N SER A 6 15.28 -42.17 -27.88
CA SER A 6 14.40 -41.48 -26.93
C SER A 6 14.81 -41.81 -25.50
N VAL A 7 15.23 -40.80 -24.73
CA VAL A 7 15.42 -40.92 -23.28
C VAL A 7 14.03 -40.89 -22.65
N HIS A 8 13.50 -42.05 -22.28
CA HIS A 8 12.34 -42.13 -21.41
C HIS A 8 12.77 -41.72 -19.99
N LEU A 9 12.43 -40.49 -19.60
CA LEU A 9 12.46 -40.07 -18.20
C LEU A 9 11.32 -40.79 -17.45
N PRO A 10 11.60 -41.58 -16.40
CA PRO A 10 10.55 -42.19 -15.60
C PRO A 10 9.84 -41.09 -14.79
N CYS A 11 8.60 -40.80 -15.16
CA CYS A 11 7.72 -39.91 -14.41
C CYS A 11 7.28 -40.64 -13.13
N HIS A 12 8.09 -40.54 -12.08
CA HIS A 12 7.81 -41.18 -10.80
C HIS A 12 6.67 -40.42 -10.08
N PRO A 13 5.59 -41.08 -9.64
CA PRO A 13 4.41 -40.44 -9.05
C PRO A 13 4.69 -39.66 -7.75
N TRP A 14 5.88 -39.84 -7.15
CA TRP A 14 6.32 -39.07 -5.98
C TRP A 14 6.77 -37.64 -6.31
N MET A 15 7.21 -37.34 -7.54
CA MET A 15 7.56 -35.96 -7.94
C MET A 15 6.31 -35.07 -8.00
N ALA A 16 5.16 -35.61 -8.42
CA ALA A 16 3.90 -34.87 -8.46
C ALA A 16 3.37 -34.49 -7.07
N MET A 17 3.66 -35.32 -6.05
CA MET A 17 3.22 -35.12 -4.66
C MET A 17 3.97 -33.99 -3.94
N VAL A 18 5.17 -33.60 -4.41
CA VAL A 18 5.96 -32.49 -3.84
C VAL A 18 5.74 -31.18 -4.61
N ILE A 19 5.38 -31.25 -5.89
CA ILE A 19 5.16 -30.07 -6.75
C ILE A 19 3.80 -29.42 -6.46
N LEU A 20 2.76 -30.20 -6.17
CA LEU A 20 1.40 -29.68 -5.92
C LEU A 20 1.25 -28.83 -4.63
N PRO A 21 1.88 -29.17 -3.48
CA PRO A 21 1.91 -28.31 -2.31
C PRO A 21 2.78 -27.06 -2.51
N LEU A 22 3.85 -27.16 -3.30
CA LEU A 22 4.75 -26.05 -3.59
C LEU A 22 4.09 -24.99 -4.50
N LEU A 23 3.19 -25.41 -5.40
CA LEU A 23 2.33 -24.52 -6.19
C LEU A 23 1.20 -23.88 -5.37
N LEU A 24 0.74 -24.52 -4.28
CA LEU A 24 -0.24 -23.92 -3.36
C LEU A 24 0.38 -22.82 -2.47
N LEU A 25 1.70 -22.82 -2.26
CA LEU A 25 2.44 -21.72 -1.62
C LEU A 25 2.62 -20.50 -2.54
N LEU A 26 2.35 -20.65 -3.85
CA LEU A 26 2.41 -19.58 -4.84
C LEU A 26 1.06 -18.90 -5.10
N VAL A 27 -0.01 -19.31 -4.41
CA VAL A 27 -1.23 -18.48 -4.40
C VAL A 27 -0.83 -17.19 -3.69
N PRO A 28 -0.78 -16.04 -4.39
CA PRO A 28 -0.56 -14.79 -3.70
C PRO A 28 -1.74 -14.69 -2.72
N LEU A 29 -1.45 -14.62 -1.41
CA LEU A 29 -2.43 -14.13 -0.44
C LEU A 29 -3.13 -12.97 -1.13
N ALA A 30 -4.44 -13.09 -1.33
CA ALA A 30 -5.23 -12.05 -1.99
C ALA A 30 -4.99 -10.78 -1.19
N ALA A 31 -4.08 -9.94 -1.68
CA ALA A 31 -3.76 -8.70 -1.01
C ALA A 31 -5.06 -7.91 -1.04
N ALA A 32 -5.48 -7.41 0.13
CA ALA A 32 -6.67 -6.60 0.21
C ALA A 32 -6.56 -5.48 -0.84
N GLN A 33 -7.59 -5.37 -1.67
CA GLN A 33 -7.59 -4.61 -2.92
C GLN A 33 -8.77 -3.65 -2.90
N TRP A 34 -8.49 -2.37 -3.10
CA TRP A 34 -9.51 -1.32 -3.24
C TRP A 34 -9.33 -0.60 -4.56
N SER A 35 -10.43 -0.26 -5.22
CA SER A 35 -10.41 0.45 -6.50
C SER A 35 -11.34 1.64 -6.49
N SER A 36 -10.95 2.71 -7.19
CA SER A 36 -11.78 3.87 -7.48
C SER A 36 -11.84 4.07 -8.98
N CYS A 37 -13.04 4.10 -9.54
CA CYS A 37 -13.28 4.27 -10.96
C CYS A 37 -14.12 5.52 -11.24
N SER A 38 -13.86 6.23 -12.33
CA SER A 38 -14.74 7.32 -12.75
C SER A 38 -16.14 6.80 -13.11
N LYS A 39 -17.16 7.61 -12.79
CA LYS A 39 -18.56 7.30 -13.13
C LYS A 39 -18.87 7.55 -14.61
N SER A 40 -18.06 8.37 -15.28
CA SER A 40 -18.21 8.77 -16.68
C SER A 40 -16.85 8.90 -17.36
N ASP A 41 -16.88 9.27 -18.65
CA ASP A 41 -15.71 9.41 -19.54
C ASP A 41 -15.04 8.06 -19.85
N ASP A 42 -15.80 7.22 -20.54
CA ASP A 42 -15.37 5.88 -20.91
C ASP A 42 -14.60 5.91 -22.24
N TYR A 43 -13.55 5.11 -22.35
CA TYR A 43 -12.86 4.87 -23.62
C TYR A 43 -13.55 3.75 -24.40
N LYS A 44 -13.44 3.79 -25.72
CA LYS A 44 -13.97 2.73 -26.59
C LYS A 44 -13.00 1.54 -26.62
N SER A 45 -13.53 0.33 -26.73
CA SER A 45 -12.72 -0.85 -27.06
C SER A 45 -11.93 -0.60 -28.35
N ASN A 46 -10.68 -1.09 -28.41
CA ASN A 46 -9.77 -0.93 -29.55
C ASN A 46 -9.43 0.53 -29.92
N SER A 47 -9.57 1.47 -28.98
CA SER A 47 -9.13 2.86 -29.18
C SER A 47 -7.62 3.02 -29.00
N THR A 48 -7.07 4.12 -29.52
CA THR A 48 -5.69 4.54 -29.27
C THR A 48 -5.40 4.68 -27.77
N TYR A 49 -6.40 5.10 -26.97
CA TYR A 49 -6.30 5.12 -25.51
C TYR A 49 -5.94 3.74 -24.91
N VAL A 50 -6.55 2.66 -25.43
CA VAL A 50 -6.23 1.28 -24.99
C VAL A 50 -4.81 0.90 -25.38
N ALA A 51 -4.35 1.27 -26.58
CA ALA A 51 -2.97 1.05 -27.00
C ALA A 51 -1.96 1.80 -26.10
N ASN A 52 -2.27 3.04 -25.73
CA ASN A 52 -1.47 3.85 -24.80
C ASN A 52 -1.41 3.22 -23.40
N LEU A 53 -2.54 2.71 -22.88
CA LEU A 53 -2.58 1.95 -21.63
C LEU A 53 -1.75 0.67 -21.70
N SER A 54 -1.79 -0.06 -22.82
CA SER A 54 -0.98 -1.26 -23.01
C SER A 54 0.52 -0.97 -23.05
N LEU A 55 0.92 0.16 -23.62
CA LEU A 55 2.33 0.56 -23.60
C LEU A 55 2.77 0.96 -22.18
N LEU A 56 1.91 1.66 -21.43
CA LEU A 56 2.15 2.00 -20.03
C LEU A 56 2.27 0.75 -19.14
N SER A 57 1.40 -0.25 -19.31
CA SER A 57 1.46 -1.47 -18.50
C SER A 57 2.75 -2.28 -18.70
N SER A 58 3.41 -2.13 -19.86
CA SER A 58 4.70 -2.76 -20.15
C SER A 58 5.93 -1.98 -19.66
N THR A 59 5.80 -0.67 -19.45
CA THR A 59 6.94 0.25 -19.19
C THR A 59 6.98 0.77 -17.77
N LEU A 60 5.82 1.16 -17.21
CA LEU A 60 5.73 1.79 -15.90
C LEU A 60 6.18 0.87 -14.74
N PRO A 61 5.88 -0.45 -14.71
CA PRO A 61 6.38 -1.35 -13.68
C PRO A 61 7.91 -1.37 -13.59
N LYS A 62 8.58 -1.51 -14.73
CA LYS A 62 10.04 -1.51 -14.84
C LYS A 62 10.66 -0.19 -14.42
N LYS A 63 10.01 0.92 -14.81
CA LYS A 63 10.43 2.28 -14.43
C LYS A 63 10.37 2.47 -12.91
N ALA A 64 9.30 1.99 -12.25
CA ALA A 64 9.18 2.05 -10.80
C ALA A 64 10.23 1.17 -10.12
N ALA A 65 10.40 -0.08 -10.57
CA ALA A 65 11.37 -1.02 -10.00
C ALA A 65 12.84 -0.55 -10.14
N SER A 66 13.16 0.15 -11.23
CA SER A 66 14.50 0.72 -11.44
C SER A 66 14.76 2.00 -10.64
N SER A 67 13.71 2.63 -10.09
CA SER A 67 13.82 3.83 -9.28
C SER A 67 14.22 3.47 -7.85
N THR A 68 15.16 4.22 -7.28
CA THR A 68 15.58 4.07 -5.87
C THR A 68 14.42 4.29 -4.89
N THR A 69 13.41 5.05 -5.32
CA THR A 69 12.21 5.37 -4.53
C THR A 69 11.01 4.45 -4.78
N LEU A 70 11.13 3.49 -5.70
CA LEU A 70 10.03 2.61 -6.14
C LEU A 70 8.78 3.35 -6.61
N PHE A 71 8.99 4.56 -7.13
CA PHE A 71 7.97 5.44 -7.66
C PHE A 71 8.27 5.76 -9.12
N ALA A 72 7.22 5.84 -9.92
CA ALA A 72 7.33 6.32 -11.28
C ALA A 72 6.05 7.02 -11.73
N THR A 73 6.23 8.04 -12.55
CA THR A 73 5.17 8.64 -13.37
C THR A 73 5.43 8.37 -14.84
N SER A 74 4.38 8.39 -15.66
CA SER A 74 4.51 8.33 -17.11
C SER A 74 3.33 9.02 -17.79
N ILE A 75 3.59 9.52 -18.99
CA ILE A 75 2.60 10.12 -19.88
C ILE A 75 2.69 9.36 -21.21
N MET A 76 1.56 8.97 -21.77
CA MET A 76 1.52 8.23 -23.02
C MET A 76 0.46 8.75 -23.98
N GLY A 77 0.85 8.93 -25.24
CA GLY A 77 -0.04 9.43 -26.30
C GLY A 77 -0.24 10.94 -26.28
N ASN A 78 -1.19 11.40 -27.10
CA ASN A 78 -1.56 12.81 -27.28
C ASN A 78 -3.07 12.97 -27.16
N PHE A 79 -3.56 14.20 -26.96
CA PHE A 79 -5.00 14.49 -26.98
C PHE A 79 -5.63 13.98 -28.29
N PRO A 80 -6.79 13.29 -28.24
CA PRO A 80 -7.67 13.05 -27.08
C PRO A 80 -7.38 11.76 -26.30
N ASP A 81 -6.37 10.99 -26.69
CA ASP A 81 -6.05 9.65 -26.16
C ASP A 81 -4.89 9.63 -25.14
N ILE A 82 -4.50 10.79 -24.62
CA ILE A 82 -3.41 10.93 -23.65
C ILE A 82 -3.74 10.24 -22.32
N VAL A 83 -2.76 9.55 -21.74
CA VAL A 83 -2.86 8.88 -20.45
C VAL A 83 -1.76 9.40 -19.53
N TYR A 84 -2.15 9.94 -18.38
CA TYR A 84 -1.27 10.24 -17.26
C TYR A 84 -1.32 9.07 -16.29
N ALA A 85 -0.18 8.60 -15.80
CA ALA A 85 -0.12 7.50 -14.85
C ALA A 85 0.94 7.74 -13.77
N LEU A 86 0.67 7.25 -12.57
CA LEU A 86 1.67 7.09 -11.52
C LEU A 86 1.50 5.76 -10.80
N THR A 87 2.60 5.29 -10.23
CA THR A 87 2.62 4.14 -9.33
C THR A 87 3.61 4.37 -8.21
N LEU A 88 3.31 3.81 -7.04
CA LEU A 88 4.17 3.79 -5.88
C LEU A 88 4.11 2.41 -5.24
N CYS A 89 5.25 1.78 -5.05
CA CYS A 89 5.37 0.62 -4.16
C CYS A 89 5.74 1.05 -2.75
N ARG A 90 5.37 0.21 -1.78
CA ARG A 90 5.65 0.43 -0.36
C ARG A 90 7.15 0.56 -0.13
N GLY A 91 7.56 1.51 0.70
CA GLY A 91 8.98 1.85 0.89
C GLY A 91 9.87 0.73 1.44
N ASP A 92 9.29 -0.33 2.00
CA ASP A 92 9.98 -1.55 2.46
C ASP A 92 9.97 -2.70 1.43
N SER A 93 9.46 -2.47 0.20
CA SER A 93 9.50 -3.46 -0.87
C SER A 93 10.85 -3.51 -1.57
N ASN A 94 11.13 -4.63 -2.24
CA ASN A 94 12.25 -4.76 -3.18
C ASN A 94 11.80 -4.49 -4.63
N ALA A 95 12.76 -4.24 -5.52
CA ALA A 95 12.51 -3.86 -6.91
C ALA A 95 11.71 -4.91 -7.70
N SER A 96 12.07 -6.20 -7.60
CA SER A 96 11.39 -7.27 -8.32
C SER A 96 9.94 -7.47 -7.84
N ALA A 97 9.72 -7.41 -6.52
CA ALA A 97 8.38 -7.42 -5.96
C ALA A 97 7.57 -6.21 -6.41
N CYS A 98 8.18 -5.02 -6.49
CA CYS A 98 7.52 -3.83 -7.00
C CYS A 98 7.09 -4.00 -8.46
N GLU A 99 7.99 -4.43 -9.35
CA GLU A 99 7.66 -4.67 -10.77
C GLU A 99 6.48 -5.63 -10.90
N SER A 100 6.58 -6.80 -10.27
CA SER A 100 5.54 -7.83 -10.33
C SER A 100 4.18 -7.31 -9.84
N ARG A 101 4.16 -6.57 -8.71
CA ARG A 101 2.93 -6.04 -8.14
C ARG A 101 2.29 -4.96 -8.99
N VAL A 102 3.08 -4.06 -9.59
CA VAL A 102 2.56 -3.04 -10.49
C VAL A 102 2.03 -3.66 -11.79
N THR A 103 2.68 -4.72 -12.30
CA THR A 103 2.16 -5.48 -13.45
C THR A 103 0.79 -6.09 -13.13
N THR A 104 0.63 -6.75 -11.99
CA THR A 104 -0.69 -7.27 -11.55
C THR A 104 -1.70 -6.14 -11.36
N ALA A 105 -1.29 -5.01 -10.77
CA ALA A 105 -2.16 -3.87 -10.54
C ALA A 105 -2.75 -3.32 -11.84
N PHE A 106 -2.00 -3.29 -12.95
CA PHE A 106 -2.55 -2.92 -14.26
C PHE A 106 -3.62 -3.89 -14.73
N GLN A 107 -3.35 -5.20 -14.65
CA GLN A 107 -4.29 -6.24 -15.08
C GLN A 107 -5.61 -6.16 -14.30
N ASP A 108 -5.50 -6.06 -12.98
CA ASP A 108 -6.66 -5.97 -12.10
C ASP A 108 -7.40 -4.65 -12.28
N LEU A 109 -6.71 -3.52 -12.38
CA LEU A 109 -7.38 -2.22 -12.54
C LEU A 109 -8.22 -2.16 -13.82
N LEU A 110 -7.75 -2.75 -14.93
CA LEU A 110 -8.52 -2.83 -16.18
C LEU A 110 -9.74 -3.77 -16.07
N ARG A 111 -9.68 -4.79 -15.21
CA ARG A 111 -10.80 -5.70 -14.92
C ARG A 111 -11.82 -5.08 -13.97
N LEU A 112 -11.36 -4.34 -12.96
CA LEU A 112 -12.20 -3.72 -11.93
C LEU A 112 -12.89 -2.45 -12.43
N CYS A 113 -12.19 -1.67 -13.26
CA CYS A 113 -12.68 -0.42 -13.83
C CYS A 113 -12.76 -0.53 -15.37
N PRO A 114 -13.61 -1.41 -15.91
CA PRO A 114 -13.65 -1.64 -17.35
C PRO A 114 -14.03 -0.36 -18.09
N TYR A 115 -13.28 -0.04 -19.15
CA TYR A 115 -13.50 1.11 -20.03
C TYR A 115 -13.33 2.49 -19.39
N LYS A 116 -12.92 2.60 -18.12
CA LYS A 116 -12.83 3.90 -17.43
C LYS A 116 -11.52 4.61 -17.75
N LYS A 117 -11.57 5.90 -18.09
CA LYS A 117 -10.36 6.70 -18.33
C LYS A 117 -9.73 7.28 -17.07
N ASN A 118 -10.37 7.22 -15.92
CA ASN A 118 -9.77 7.61 -14.64
C ASN A 118 -10.03 6.50 -13.62
N ALA A 119 -8.96 5.85 -13.19
CA ALA A 119 -9.03 4.68 -12.35
C ALA A 119 -7.81 4.60 -11.42
N ALA A 120 -8.02 4.12 -10.20
CA ALA A 120 -6.96 3.82 -9.26
C ALA A 120 -7.22 2.45 -8.60
N VAL A 121 -6.15 1.70 -8.34
CA VAL A 121 -6.15 0.52 -7.46
C VAL A 121 -5.12 0.70 -6.37
N TYR A 122 -5.47 0.24 -5.17
CA TYR A 122 -4.66 0.28 -3.98
C TYR A 122 -4.56 -1.14 -3.42
N TYR A 123 -3.33 -1.63 -3.28
CA TYR A 123 -2.99 -2.81 -2.50
C TYR A 123 -2.11 -2.41 -1.32
N ASP A 124 -1.94 -3.32 -0.37
CA ASP A 124 -0.96 -3.17 0.71
C ASP A 124 0.46 -2.87 0.19
N PRO A 125 1.03 -3.59 -0.80
CA PRO A 125 2.39 -3.35 -1.28
C PRO A 125 2.53 -2.25 -2.35
N CYS A 126 1.45 -1.80 -3.01
CA CYS A 126 1.56 -0.79 -4.06
C CYS A 126 0.23 -0.13 -4.40
N MET A 127 0.30 1.02 -5.07
CA MET A 127 -0.83 1.64 -5.75
C MET A 127 -0.51 1.99 -7.21
N LEU A 128 -1.56 2.07 -8.02
CA LEU A 128 -1.51 2.49 -9.41
C LEU A 128 -2.69 3.39 -9.69
N LYS A 129 -2.47 4.53 -10.35
CA LYS A 129 -3.52 5.42 -10.84
C LYS A 129 -3.23 5.85 -12.26
N PHE A 130 -4.24 5.87 -13.11
CA PHE A 130 -4.18 6.52 -14.42
C PHE A 130 -5.40 7.42 -14.65
N SER A 131 -5.23 8.42 -15.51
CA SER A 131 -6.28 9.36 -15.90
C SER A 131 -6.02 9.93 -17.29
N ASN A 132 -7.05 10.28 -18.05
CA ASN A 132 -6.93 11.16 -19.22
C ASN A 132 -6.82 12.66 -18.85
N LYS A 133 -7.02 13.00 -17.57
CA LYS A 133 -6.81 14.35 -17.02
C LYS A 133 -5.46 14.43 -16.32
N ASN A 134 -4.77 15.56 -16.44
CA ASN A 134 -3.44 15.74 -15.86
C ASN A 134 -3.49 15.94 -14.33
N PHE A 135 -3.66 14.85 -13.58
CA PHE A 135 -3.59 14.86 -12.12
C PHE A 135 -2.14 14.92 -11.59
N LEU A 136 -1.14 14.70 -12.45
CA LEU A 136 0.27 14.80 -12.08
C LEU A 136 0.67 16.25 -11.82
N ALA A 137 0.01 17.22 -12.46
CA ALA A 137 0.26 18.64 -12.28
C ALA A 137 -0.19 19.21 -10.92
N THR A 138 -1.07 18.51 -10.18
CA THR A 138 -1.59 18.98 -8.89
C THR A 138 -1.09 18.10 -7.75
N THR A 139 -0.27 18.65 -6.86
CA THR A 139 0.30 17.94 -5.69
C THR A 139 -0.59 18.01 -4.44
N THR A 140 -1.62 18.85 -4.44
CA THR A 140 -2.48 19.11 -3.28
C THR A 140 -3.76 18.27 -3.23
N VAL A 141 -4.13 17.61 -4.34
CA VAL A 141 -5.36 16.82 -4.43
C VAL A 141 -5.06 15.37 -4.09
N ASN A 142 -5.54 14.90 -2.92
CA ASN A 142 -5.30 13.55 -2.44
C ASN A 142 -6.45 12.57 -2.72
N ASP A 143 -7.71 13.04 -2.74
CA ASP A 143 -8.95 12.26 -2.96
C ASP A 143 -8.96 10.87 -2.27
N PRO A 144 -8.86 10.81 -0.93
CA PRO A 144 -8.61 9.56 -0.23
C PRO A 144 -9.83 8.63 -0.16
N LEU A 145 -9.55 7.32 -0.21
CA LEU A 145 -10.46 6.28 0.27
C LEU A 145 -10.12 5.94 1.73
N PHE A 146 -11.13 5.84 2.59
CA PHE A 146 -10.98 5.44 3.99
C PHE A 146 -11.41 4.00 4.16
N ILE A 147 -10.51 3.15 4.65
CA ILE A 147 -10.81 1.76 4.99
C ILE A 147 -10.81 1.63 6.50
N VAL A 148 -11.94 1.17 7.04
CA VAL A 148 -12.22 1.24 8.47
C VAL A 148 -12.28 -0.15 9.07
N ASN A 149 -11.47 -0.42 10.10
CA ASN A 149 -11.63 -1.63 10.88
C ASN A 149 -13.01 -1.62 11.54
N THR A 150 -13.73 -2.74 11.48
CA THR A 150 -15.08 -2.84 12.05
C THR A 150 -15.07 -2.84 13.58
N LYS A 151 -13.94 -3.16 14.21
CA LYS A 151 -13.75 -3.15 15.67
C LYS A 151 -13.35 -1.77 16.18
N ASN A 152 -13.92 -1.40 17.33
CA ASN A 152 -13.63 -0.16 18.03
C ASN A 152 -12.63 -0.40 19.16
N PHE A 153 -11.92 0.66 19.56
CA PHE A 153 -11.14 0.62 20.80
C PHE A 153 -12.07 0.36 22.00
N THR A 154 -11.54 -0.35 22.99
CA THR A 154 -12.21 -0.55 24.28
C THR A 154 -11.86 0.56 25.30
N THR A 155 -10.86 1.37 24.98
CA THR A 155 -10.36 2.48 25.81
C THR A 155 -11.20 3.74 25.60
N ASN A 156 -11.12 4.69 26.54
CA ASN A 156 -11.77 6.00 26.44
C ASN A 156 -11.42 6.73 25.12
N ALA A 157 -12.40 7.44 24.56
CA ALA A 157 -12.28 8.23 23.34
C ALA A 157 -11.13 9.26 23.38
N ASP A 158 -10.94 9.98 24.49
CA ASP A 158 -9.89 10.99 24.64
C ASP A 158 -8.49 10.37 24.54
N ILE A 159 -8.31 9.20 25.16
CA ILE A 159 -7.06 8.44 25.08
C ILE A 159 -6.85 7.96 23.65
N THR A 160 -7.90 7.47 23.01
CA THR A 160 -7.84 6.99 21.62
C THR A 160 -7.44 8.12 20.67
N GLN A 161 -8.02 9.30 20.83
CA GLN A 161 -7.69 10.47 20.03
C GLN A 161 -6.22 10.88 20.21
N ARG A 162 -5.73 10.88 21.46
CA ARG A 162 -4.32 11.15 21.76
C ARG A 162 -3.38 10.08 21.21
N LEU A 163 -3.77 8.81 21.23
CA LEU A 163 -3.00 7.70 20.64
C LEU A 163 -2.80 7.94 19.14
N LEU A 164 -3.89 8.16 18.40
CA LEU A 164 -3.86 8.37 16.96
C LEU A 164 -3.12 9.66 16.57
N PHE A 165 -3.37 10.76 17.30
CA PHE A 165 -2.64 12.01 17.10
C PHE A 165 -1.14 11.82 17.29
N THR A 166 -0.74 11.25 18.42
CA THR A 166 0.68 11.02 18.74
C THR A 166 1.34 10.12 17.69
N LEU A 167 0.65 9.04 17.30
CA LEU A 167 1.15 8.05 16.34
C LEU A 167 1.49 8.69 14.98
N ILE A 168 0.56 9.48 14.42
CA ILE A 168 0.70 10.05 13.07
C ILE A 168 1.59 11.30 13.10
N ASN A 169 1.37 12.21 14.05
CA ASN A 169 2.10 13.48 14.11
C ASN A 169 3.61 13.26 14.31
N SER A 170 4.00 12.25 15.11
CA SER A 170 5.41 11.95 15.37
C SER A 170 6.16 11.39 14.15
N MET A 171 5.44 10.97 13.11
CA MET A 171 6.01 10.33 11.92
C MET A 171 6.17 11.28 10.74
N ALA A 172 5.39 12.37 10.68
CA ALA A 172 5.25 13.21 9.48
C ALA A 172 6.60 13.69 8.93
N GLN A 173 7.42 14.34 9.77
CA GLN A 173 8.74 14.85 9.37
C GLN A 173 9.73 13.74 9.01
N LEU A 174 9.70 12.62 9.73
CA LEU A 174 10.61 11.49 9.46
C LEU A 174 10.30 10.85 8.10
N ALA A 175 9.02 10.61 7.81
CA ALA A 175 8.59 10.15 6.51
C ALA A 175 8.97 11.16 5.44
N ALA A 176 8.57 12.43 5.61
CA ALA A 176 8.78 13.49 4.63
C ALA A 176 10.24 13.70 4.29
N ASN A 177 11.19 13.53 5.22
CA ASN A 177 12.62 13.74 4.95
C ASN A 177 13.37 12.49 4.49
N SER A 178 12.72 11.32 4.49
CA SER A 178 13.34 10.08 4.01
C SER A 178 13.36 9.99 2.47
N LEU A 179 14.34 9.28 1.90
CA LEU A 179 14.49 9.10 0.45
C LEU A 179 13.22 8.55 -0.22
N ARG A 180 12.57 7.57 0.40
CA ARG A 180 11.34 6.92 -0.12
C ARG A 180 10.05 7.58 0.36
N ARG A 181 10.17 8.72 1.04
CA ARG A 181 9.07 9.41 1.74
C ARG A 181 8.25 8.49 2.66
N PHE A 182 8.90 7.52 3.29
CA PHE A 182 8.32 6.36 3.96
C PHE A 182 8.84 6.23 5.39
N THR A 183 7.96 5.94 6.34
CA THR A 183 8.38 5.54 7.69
C THR A 183 7.38 4.59 8.35
N THR A 184 7.86 3.89 9.36
CA THR A 184 7.07 2.98 10.19
C THR A 184 7.27 3.29 11.67
N SER A 185 6.24 3.07 12.48
CA SER A 185 6.33 3.25 13.92
C SER A 185 5.63 2.15 14.69
N ARG A 186 6.05 2.02 15.96
CA ARG A 186 5.35 1.28 17.00
C ARG A 186 5.12 2.24 18.16
N LEU A 187 3.87 2.38 18.58
CA LEU A 187 3.47 3.10 19.78
C LEU A 187 3.13 2.09 20.87
N ASP A 188 3.75 2.26 22.03
CA ASP A 188 3.66 1.34 23.18
C ASP A 188 3.67 2.17 24.48
N VAL A 189 2.48 2.61 24.91
CA VAL A 189 2.35 3.58 26.02
C VAL A 189 1.53 3.00 27.17
N GLY A 190 2.21 2.68 28.26
CA GLY A 190 1.59 2.19 29.50
C GLY A 190 0.75 0.94 29.27
N SER A 191 -0.49 0.95 29.74
CA SER A 191 -1.47 -0.13 29.54
C SER A 191 -2.35 0.05 28.29
N SER A 192 -2.04 1.03 27.42
CA SER A 192 -2.80 1.24 26.19
C SER A 192 -2.48 0.15 25.16
N PRO A 193 -3.38 -0.12 24.21
CA PRO A 193 -3.09 -1.03 23.10
C PRO A 193 -1.86 -0.58 22.31
N THR A 194 -0.99 -1.53 21.97
CA THR A 194 0.12 -1.29 21.06
C THR A 194 -0.42 -1.00 19.66
N LEU A 195 0.10 0.06 19.02
CA LEU A 195 -0.27 0.43 17.66
C LEU A 195 0.95 0.39 16.75
N TYR A 196 0.74 -0.10 15.53
CA TYR A 196 1.71 -0.09 14.44
C TYR A 196 1.20 0.86 13.38
N CYS A 197 2.07 1.71 12.84
CA CYS A 197 1.71 2.64 11.79
C CYS A 197 2.75 2.65 10.67
N LEU A 198 2.28 2.90 9.47
CA LEU A 198 3.09 3.12 8.28
C LEU A 198 2.53 4.33 7.54
N MET A 199 3.41 5.25 7.20
CA MET A 199 3.08 6.46 6.43
C MET A 199 4.00 6.58 5.24
N GLN A 200 3.42 6.95 4.09
CA GLN A 200 4.18 7.19 2.87
C GLN A 200 3.53 8.29 2.04
N CYS A 201 4.31 9.21 1.47
CA CYS A 201 3.83 10.12 0.44
C CYS A 201 4.54 9.88 -0.89
N MET A 202 4.04 10.45 -1.98
CA MET A 202 4.67 10.28 -3.29
C MET A 202 6.06 10.97 -3.31
N PRO A 203 7.12 10.30 -3.79
CA PRO A 203 8.46 10.88 -3.87
C PRO A 203 8.63 12.13 -4.74
N ASP A 204 7.66 12.47 -5.59
CA ASP A 204 7.65 13.73 -6.36
C ASP A 204 7.24 14.95 -5.54
N LEU A 205 6.71 14.77 -4.32
CA LEU A 205 6.41 15.88 -3.41
C LEU A 205 7.68 16.39 -2.74
N ILE A 206 7.78 17.72 -2.63
CA ILE A 206 8.74 18.36 -1.73
C ILE A 206 8.40 18.02 -0.27
N PRO A 207 9.36 18.05 0.67
CA PRO A 207 9.11 17.65 2.06
C PRO A 207 7.93 18.39 2.69
N HIS A 208 7.83 19.70 2.46
CA HIS A 208 6.73 20.53 2.94
C HIS A 208 5.35 20.03 2.49
N ASP A 209 5.18 19.74 1.20
CA ASP A 209 3.90 19.25 0.65
C ASP A 209 3.56 17.84 1.16
N CYS A 210 4.59 17.01 1.37
CA CYS A 210 4.44 15.71 1.99
C CYS A 210 3.92 15.82 3.43
N GLU A 211 4.50 16.72 4.23
CA GLU A 211 4.04 17.02 5.59
C GLU A 211 2.61 17.55 5.59
N SER A 212 2.27 18.48 4.70
CA SER A 212 0.89 18.98 4.54
C SER A 212 -0.08 17.84 4.25
N CYS A 213 0.25 16.93 3.34
CA CYS A 213 -0.58 15.77 3.04
C CYS A 213 -0.77 14.86 4.26
N PHE A 214 0.26 14.68 5.10
CA PHE A 214 0.15 13.94 6.34
C PHE A 214 -0.69 14.64 7.42
N GLN A 215 -0.70 15.98 7.45
CA GLN A 215 -1.62 16.73 8.31
C GLN A 215 -3.07 16.53 7.87
N ASP A 216 -3.34 16.48 6.57
CA ASP A 216 -4.68 16.15 6.06
C ASP A 216 -5.08 14.72 6.47
N ILE A 217 -4.16 13.75 6.34
CA ILE A 217 -4.37 12.38 6.83
C ILE A 217 -4.68 12.36 8.32
N LEU A 218 -3.94 13.11 9.14
CA LEU A 218 -4.15 13.19 10.58
C LEU A 218 -5.56 13.69 10.89
N ASN A 219 -5.97 14.81 10.29
CA ASN A 219 -7.29 15.40 10.48
C ASN A 219 -8.39 14.41 10.11
N SER A 220 -8.32 13.83 8.91
CA SER A 220 -9.31 12.85 8.46
C SER A 220 -9.29 11.55 9.27
N THR A 221 -8.14 11.14 9.83
CA THR A 221 -8.06 9.98 10.71
C THR A 221 -8.81 10.25 12.01
N LEU A 222 -8.61 11.42 12.62
CA LEU A 222 -9.29 11.77 13.86
C LEU A 222 -10.80 11.94 13.65
N GLU A 223 -11.23 12.40 12.47
CA GLU A 223 -12.64 12.52 12.10
C GLU A 223 -13.30 11.16 11.78
N TYR A 224 -12.75 10.39 10.84
CA TYR A 224 -13.41 9.19 10.30
C TYR A 224 -12.98 7.88 10.97
N LEU A 225 -11.81 7.84 11.62
CA LEU A 225 -11.19 6.64 12.17
C LEU A 225 -10.95 6.74 13.69
N GLY A 226 -11.34 7.86 14.33
CA GLY A 226 -10.97 8.24 15.69
C GLY A 226 -11.27 7.20 16.80
N GLY A 227 -12.21 6.29 16.58
CA GLY A 227 -12.57 5.22 17.54
C GLY A 227 -12.15 3.81 17.12
N LYS A 228 -11.41 3.65 16.02
CA LYS A 228 -11.22 2.36 15.33
C LYS A 228 -9.86 1.76 15.63
N GLN A 229 -9.81 0.45 15.90
CA GLN A 229 -8.55 -0.26 16.23
C GLN A 229 -7.58 -0.42 15.05
N GLY A 230 -8.04 -0.08 13.86
CA GLY A 230 -7.23 -0.05 12.65
C GLY A 230 -7.93 0.79 11.58
N GLY A 231 -7.13 1.30 10.66
CA GLY A 231 -7.66 2.14 9.60
C GLY A 231 -6.62 2.47 8.56
N ARG A 232 -7.11 2.82 7.38
CA ARG A 232 -6.27 3.16 6.23
C ARG A 232 -6.81 4.41 5.55
N VAL A 233 -5.89 5.28 5.15
CA VAL A 233 -6.17 6.41 4.28
C VAL A 233 -5.39 6.19 2.99
N LEU A 234 -6.12 5.92 1.90
CA LEU A 234 -5.58 5.54 0.60
C LEU A 234 -5.73 6.71 -0.37
N GLY A 235 -4.73 7.59 -0.40
CA GLY A 235 -4.74 8.77 -1.24
C GLY A 235 -3.81 8.68 -2.45
N THR A 236 -4.03 9.57 -3.41
CA THR A 236 -3.20 9.72 -4.62
C THR A 236 -1.82 10.31 -4.32
N ARG A 237 -1.68 11.05 -3.21
CA ARG A 237 -0.47 11.78 -2.83
C ARG A 237 0.15 11.30 -1.52
N CYS A 238 -0.66 10.83 -0.58
CA CYS A 238 -0.17 10.19 0.63
C CYS A 238 -1.08 9.04 1.11
N TYR A 239 -0.44 8.12 1.81
CA TYR A 239 -0.98 6.89 2.33
C TYR A 239 -0.67 6.78 3.82
N MET A 240 -1.62 6.26 4.59
CA MET A 240 -1.40 5.84 5.97
C MET A 240 -2.15 4.53 6.23
N ARG A 241 -1.53 3.65 7.01
CA ARG A 241 -2.22 2.54 7.66
C ARG A 241 -1.77 2.44 9.11
N TYR A 242 -2.73 2.20 10.01
CA TYR A 242 -2.44 1.77 11.37
C TYR A 242 -3.26 0.55 11.75
N GLU A 243 -2.70 -0.29 12.60
CA GLU A 243 -3.33 -1.51 13.13
C GLU A 243 -2.80 -1.82 14.53
N MET A 244 -3.52 -2.64 15.29
CA MET A 244 -3.07 -3.19 16.58
C MET A 244 -2.13 -4.42 16.45
N TYR A 245 -1.76 -4.79 15.23
CA TYR A 245 -0.86 -5.91 14.93
C TYR A 245 0.22 -5.47 13.92
N PRO A 246 1.41 -6.10 13.92
CA PRO A 246 2.45 -5.78 12.94
C PRO A 246 2.04 -6.19 11.52
N PHE A 247 2.29 -5.33 10.53
CA PHE A 247 1.91 -5.56 9.11
C PHE A 247 2.97 -5.11 8.07
N PHE A 248 4.12 -4.64 8.54
CA PHE A 248 5.25 -4.21 7.70
C PHE A 248 6.50 -5.04 8.03
N GLN A 249 7.48 -5.01 7.12
CA GLN A 249 8.69 -5.81 7.27
C GLN A 249 9.74 -5.08 8.10
N GLY A 250 10.49 -5.84 8.91
CA GLY A 250 11.59 -5.33 9.73
C GLY A 250 11.14 -4.57 10.98
N ASP A 251 12.11 -3.98 11.68
CA ASP A 251 11.86 -3.19 12.89
C ASP A 251 11.21 -1.84 12.57
N PRO A 252 10.33 -1.34 13.47
CA PRO A 252 9.78 0.00 13.34
C PRO A 252 10.89 1.05 13.38
N LYS A 253 10.85 2.01 12.46
CA LYS A 253 11.82 3.12 12.44
C LYS A 253 11.70 4.05 13.64
N LEU A 254 10.49 4.21 14.17
CA LEU A 254 10.22 5.01 15.35
C LEU A 254 9.52 4.18 16.43
N ARG A 255 10.03 4.23 17.66
CA ARG A 255 9.36 3.68 18.85
C ARG A 255 8.86 4.83 19.72
N ILE A 256 7.56 4.89 19.95
CA ILE A 256 6.89 5.94 20.70
C ILE A 256 6.43 5.36 22.04
N ILE A 257 6.95 5.91 23.14
CA ILE A 257 6.65 5.44 24.50
C ILE A 257 5.92 6.46 25.37
N ASN A 258 5.73 7.68 24.85
CA ASN A 258 5.04 8.77 25.53
C ASN A 258 3.91 9.31 24.65
N LEU A 259 2.78 9.69 25.27
CA LEU A 259 1.67 10.35 24.58
C LEU A 259 1.83 11.87 24.58
N ALA A 260 1.40 12.52 23.50
CA ALA A 260 1.24 13.96 23.48
C ALA A 260 0.29 14.42 24.61
N PRO A 261 0.56 15.54 25.31
CA PRO A 261 -0.23 15.96 26.46
C PRO A 261 -1.67 16.33 26.08
N HIS A 262 -1.87 16.94 24.92
CA HIS A 262 -3.17 17.32 24.37
C HIS A 262 -3.18 17.12 22.86
N VAL A 263 -4.38 16.99 22.29
CA VAL A 263 -4.62 17.08 20.84
C VAL A 263 -5.02 18.53 20.54
N PRO A 264 -4.31 19.25 19.66
CA PRO A 264 -4.72 20.58 19.24
C PRO A 264 -6.13 20.59 18.65
N THR A 265 -6.83 21.72 18.73
CA THR A 265 -8.12 21.89 18.05
C THR A 265 -7.92 21.78 16.54
N ILE A 266 -8.63 20.86 15.91
CA ILE A 266 -8.54 20.62 14.47
C ILE A 266 -9.62 21.45 13.77
N ASN A 267 -9.21 22.27 12.81
CA ASN A 267 -10.15 22.95 11.93
C ASN A 267 -10.70 21.91 10.94
N ASN A 268 -11.91 21.43 11.20
CA ASN A 268 -12.60 20.48 10.32
C ASN A 268 -13.07 21.20 9.06
N THR A 269 -12.18 21.37 8.09
CA THR A 269 -12.59 21.65 6.71
C THR A 269 -12.99 20.32 6.08
N THR A 270 -14.26 19.94 6.27
CA THR A 270 -14.82 18.66 5.83
C THR A 270 -14.69 18.53 4.31
N THR A 271 -13.80 17.64 3.85
CA THR A 271 -13.78 17.20 2.45
C THR A 271 -14.64 15.95 2.33
N PRO A 272 -15.53 15.86 1.33
CA PRO A 272 -16.30 14.64 1.09
C PRO A 272 -15.39 13.42 0.98
N ALA A 273 -15.58 12.47 1.87
CA ALA A 273 -14.78 11.26 1.99
C ALA A 273 -15.57 10.02 1.56
N THR A 274 -14.92 9.08 0.88
CA THR A 274 -15.51 7.77 0.61
C THR A 274 -15.01 6.77 1.65
N VAL A 275 -15.93 6.23 2.46
CA VAL A 275 -15.62 5.36 3.60
C VAL A 275 -16.12 3.95 3.33
N TYR A 276 -15.25 2.95 3.50
CA TYR A 276 -15.55 1.53 3.32
C TYR A 276 -15.17 0.73 4.57
N PRO A 277 -16.00 -0.26 4.98
CA PRO A 277 -15.58 -1.21 6.00
C PRO A 277 -14.47 -2.12 5.44
N GLN A 278 -13.49 -2.45 6.27
CA GLN A 278 -12.50 -3.46 5.96
C GLN A 278 -13.21 -4.83 5.90
N SER A 279 -13.30 -5.44 4.72
CA SER A 279 -13.60 -6.87 4.60
C SER A 279 -12.51 -7.64 5.37
N GLN A 280 -12.91 -8.69 6.12
CA GLN A 280 -12.16 -9.31 7.21
C GLN A 280 -10.62 -9.29 7.03
N PRO A 281 -9.85 -8.94 8.08
CA PRO A 281 -8.39 -9.03 8.02
C PRO A 281 -7.99 -10.45 7.63
N PRO A 282 -6.96 -10.65 6.77
CA PRO A 282 -6.32 -11.96 6.73
C PRO A 282 -5.89 -12.27 8.17
N ASP A 283 -6.28 -13.44 8.67
CA ASP A 283 -5.90 -13.90 10.01
C ASP A 283 -4.43 -13.56 10.23
N ALA A 284 -4.15 -12.86 11.34
CA ALA A 284 -2.83 -12.34 11.66
C ALA A 284 -1.80 -13.44 11.38
N ALA A 285 -0.92 -13.21 10.40
CA ALA A 285 0.16 -14.13 10.13
C ALA A 285 0.91 -14.33 11.46
N PRO A 286 1.07 -15.58 11.95
CA PRO A 286 1.76 -15.81 13.20
C PRO A 286 3.17 -15.21 13.11
N PRO A 287 3.69 -14.63 14.21
CA PRO A 287 5.04 -14.09 14.22
C PRO A 287 6.03 -15.19 13.80
N PRO A 288 7.08 -14.86 13.03
CA PRO A 288 8.11 -15.84 12.70
C PRO A 288 8.68 -16.38 14.02
N GLU A 289 8.54 -17.68 14.25
CA GLU A 289 9.17 -18.34 15.39
C GLU A 289 10.67 -18.09 15.32
N GLY A 290 11.17 -17.30 16.28
CA GLY A 290 12.60 -17.20 16.51
C GLY A 290 13.10 -18.59 16.86
N LYS A 291 13.95 -19.17 16.00
CA LYS A 291 14.70 -20.38 16.33
C LYS A 291 15.53 -20.08 17.58
N VAL A 292 15.05 -20.51 18.73
CA VAL A 292 15.86 -20.68 19.92
C VAL A 292 16.81 -21.83 19.60
N THR A 293 18.04 -21.51 19.21
CA THR A 293 19.15 -22.46 19.27
C THR A 293 19.40 -22.76 20.74
N VAL A 294 18.85 -23.87 21.21
CA VAL A 294 19.33 -24.53 22.43
C VAL A 294 20.73 -25.03 22.11
N GLN A 295 21.75 -24.38 22.68
CA GLN A 295 23.08 -24.97 22.72
C GLN A 295 23.04 -26.13 23.72
N GLU A 296 23.14 -27.34 23.20
CA GLU A 296 23.34 -28.55 23.99
C GLU A 296 24.80 -28.56 24.46
N HIS A 297 24.99 -28.36 25.76
CA HIS A 297 26.28 -28.41 26.43
C HIS A 297 26.60 -29.88 26.73
N ASN A 298 27.31 -30.57 25.84
CA ASN A 298 27.83 -31.90 26.12
C ASN A 298 29.11 -31.80 26.94
N GLY A 299 29.00 -32.11 28.22
CA GLY A 299 30.11 -32.47 29.09
C GLY A 299 29.81 -33.77 29.82
N MET A 300 30.35 -34.88 29.32
CA MET A 300 31.27 -35.80 30.00
C MET A 300 31.64 -36.94 29.05
#